data_AF-A0A6N2U296-F1
#
_entry.id   AF-A0A6N2U296-F1
#
_cell.length_a   1.000
_cell.length_b   1.000
_cell.length_c   1.000
_cell.angle_alpha   90.00
_cell.angle_beta   90.00
_cell.angle_gamma   90.00
#
_symmetry.space_group_name_H-M   'P 1'
#
loop_
_entity.id
_entity.type
_entity.pdbx_description
1 polymer ?
#
loop_
_entity_poly.entity_id
_entity_poly.type
_entity_poly.pdbx_seq_one_letter_code
_entity_poly.pdbx_strand_id
1 'polypeptide(L)'
;MKKNPIKSGLRETMAGKVTFLFLLFLYTGVMLYLFWMECYQVPGFQSDMPDYVNKVAGIAGNYEFPYPILFWTARLSAWLIGAKAAMAITTALFNLAAVVITKYYMNREIRKVSHYDDLTQGRQAMTDILVNLLVFSLFLLSNLYSPKNTAFFGFDYAYRCMGIYTPNPFWNATYLATRPFAIICFFETVKVLSEYQKDFQWKNCVLFAVSLLLTTMTKPSYTMVVVPLIGLILLIQLIVSRGKSFRNAFCLCVTMIPTGIALLYQFSGIFTGTNAMGEETGIAIGFAKVWSNYSKSIPLSIIMGMALPIGVLLLNLVFDFKNIKSNRYYWFAWLNYLMGTVMFLIFYEKGFRMMHANFSWGYMHGMFFVFLMTLIVMVRNIREWWKSWKVIFVVGEIAVFCYHLVCGVNFLMYAVLGNDLAGF
;
A
#
# COMPACT_ATOMS: atom_id res chain seq x y z
N MET A 1 37.35 10.74 12.81
CA MET A 1 36.45 10.96 11.65
C MET A 1 35.08 10.36 11.94
N LYS A 2 34.04 11.18 12.20
CA LYS A 2 32.67 10.68 12.33
C LYS A 2 32.24 10.14 10.96
N LYS A 3 32.05 8.82 10.84
CA LYS A 3 31.50 8.19 9.62
C LYS A 3 30.15 8.85 9.33
N ASN A 4 30.00 9.33 8.11
CA ASN A 4 28.76 9.91 7.63
C ASN A 4 27.67 8.82 7.68
N PRO A 5 26.62 8.93 8.52
CA PRO A 5 25.67 7.84 8.78
C PRO A 5 24.87 7.41 7.54
N ILE A 6 24.82 8.27 6.51
CA ILE A 6 24.17 7.98 5.24
C ILE A 6 24.96 6.96 4.40
N LYS A 7 26.30 6.88 4.55
CA LYS A 7 27.14 5.96 3.75
C LYS A 7 27.15 4.51 4.28
N SER A 8 26.87 4.26 5.56
CA SER A 8 26.80 2.89 6.11
C SER A 8 25.47 2.20 5.80
N GLY A 9 24.39 2.97 5.63
CA GLY A 9 23.04 2.46 5.35
C GLY A 9 22.85 1.75 4.00
N LEU A 10 23.79 1.88 3.06
CA LEU A 10 23.68 1.37 1.68
C LEU A 10 24.66 0.24 1.34
N ARG A 11 25.55 -0.17 2.26
CA ARG A 11 26.40 -1.34 2.02
C ARG A 11 25.56 -2.61 2.22
N GLU A 12 25.23 -3.25 1.12
CA GLU A 12 24.59 -4.57 1.08
C GLU A 12 25.64 -5.62 0.68
N THR A 13 25.56 -6.80 1.29
CA THR A 13 26.42 -7.93 0.93
C THR A 13 26.17 -8.37 -0.52
N MET A 14 27.16 -9.04 -1.13
CA MET A 14 26.99 -9.59 -2.48
C MET A 14 25.84 -10.60 -2.54
N ALA A 15 25.70 -11.45 -1.52
CA ALA A 15 24.58 -12.38 -1.40
C ALA A 15 23.23 -11.64 -1.39
N GLY A 16 23.08 -10.62 -0.54
CA GLY A 16 21.87 -9.79 -0.51
C GLY A 16 21.53 -9.16 -1.86
N LYS A 17 22.52 -8.60 -2.56
CA LYS A 17 22.32 -8.00 -3.89
C LYS A 17 21.87 -9.02 -4.93
N VAL A 18 22.56 -10.17 -5.02
CA VAL A 18 22.25 -11.21 -6.00
C VAL A 18 20.87 -11.78 -5.74
N THR A 19 20.54 -12.12 -4.50
CA THR A 19 19.21 -12.62 -4.13
C THR A 19 18.13 -11.60 -4.48
N PHE A 20 18.34 -10.32 -4.20
CA PHE A 20 17.36 -9.28 -4.54
C PHE A 20 17.14 -9.16 -6.03
N LEU A 21 18.22 -9.07 -6.83
CA LEU A 21 18.11 -8.91 -8.27
C LEU A 21 17.44 -10.12 -8.92
N PHE A 22 17.76 -11.33 -8.45
CA PHE A 22 17.11 -12.56 -8.91
C PHE A 22 15.60 -12.56 -8.63
N LEU A 23 15.20 -12.27 -7.38
CA LEU A 23 13.79 -12.23 -7.01
C LEU A 23 13.04 -11.07 -7.68
N LEU A 24 13.69 -9.92 -7.88
CA LEU A 24 13.14 -8.77 -8.57
C LEU A 24 12.85 -9.12 -10.03
N PHE A 25 13.82 -9.76 -10.70
CA PHE A 25 13.65 -10.23 -12.07
C PHE A 25 12.49 -11.22 -12.19
N LEU A 26 12.42 -12.23 -11.31
CA LEU A 26 11.34 -13.22 -11.31
C LEU A 26 9.98 -12.56 -11.07
N TYR A 27 9.84 -11.76 -10.02
CA TYR A 27 8.58 -11.10 -9.68
C TYR A 27 8.13 -10.14 -10.79
N THR A 28 9.04 -9.30 -11.30
CA THR A 28 8.71 -8.39 -12.40
C THR A 28 8.35 -9.15 -13.67
N GLY A 29 9.01 -10.27 -13.98
CA GLY A 29 8.64 -11.14 -15.10
C GLY A 29 7.22 -11.69 -15.00
N VAL A 30 6.85 -12.22 -13.82
CA VAL A 30 5.49 -12.73 -13.56
C VAL A 30 4.44 -11.61 -13.68
N MET A 31 4.69 -10.45 -13.08
CA MET A 31 3.77 -9.32 -13.13
C MET A 31 3.65 -8.75 -14.56
N LEU A 32 4.76 -8.67 -15.30
CA LEU A 32 4.74 -8.24 -16.70
C LEU A 32 3.92 -9.21 -17.55
N TYR A 33 4.09 -10.52 -17.37
CA TYR A 33 3.27 -11.52 -18.04
C TYR A 33 1.78 -11.29 -17.75
N LEU A 34 1.39 -11.17 -16.48
CA LEU A 34 -0.01 -10.90 -16.10
C LEU A 34 -0.57 -9.66 -16.81
N PHE A 35 0.11 -8.53 -16.71
CA PHE A 35 -0.34 -7.28 -17.34
C PHE A 35 -0.33 -7.35 -18.86
N TRP A 36 0.58 -8.12 -19.45
CA TRP A 36 0.61 -8.35 -20.89
C TRP A 36 -0.65 -9.09 -21.33
N MET A 37 -1.00 -10.18 -20.67
CA MET A 37 -2.20 -10.97 -20.98
C MET A 37 -3.47 -10.13 -20.85
N GLU A 38 -3.57 -9.31 -19.78
CA GLU A 38 -4.67 -8.38 -19.55
C GLU A 38 -4.77 -7.29 -20.62
N CYS A 39 -3.66 -6.60 -20.97
CA CYS A 39 -3.66 -5.56 -22.01
C CYS A 39 -3.99 -6.10 -23.40
N TYR A 40 -3.63 -7.36 -23.69
CA TYR A 40 -3.95 -8.02 -24.95
C TYR A 40 -5.32 -8.70 -24.95
N GLN A 41 -6.07 -8.64 -23.85
CA GLN A 41 -7.40 -9.22 -23.71
C GLN A 41 -7.41 -10.72 -24.04
N VAL A 42 -6.40 -11.45 -23.58
CA VAL A 42 -6.38 -12.90 -23.76
C VAL A 42 -7.55 -13.50 -22.98
N PRO A 43 -8.33 -14.45 -23.56
CA PRO A 43 -9.47 -15.05 -22.87
C PRO A 43 -9.12 -15.53 -21.47
N GLY A 44 -9.94 -15.13 -20.49
CA GLY A 44 -9.74 -15.43 -19.06
C GLY A 44 -9.07 -14.32 -18.25
N PHE A 45 -8.31 -13.41 -18.88
CA PHE A 45 -7.63 -12.29 -18.20
C PHE A 45 -8.49 -11.02 -18.20
N GLN A 46 -9.56 -11.03 -17.40
CA GLN A 46 -10.45 -9.87 -17.25
C GLN A 46 -9.86 -8.81 -16.31
N SER A 47 -9.83 -7.55 -16.74
CA SER A 47 -9.37 -6.41 -15.95
C SER A 47 -9.80 -5.07 -16.57
N ASP A 48 -9.55 -3.96 -15.87
CA ASP A 48 -9.73 -2.58 -16.38
C ASP A 48 -8.67 -2.17 -17.42
N MET A 49 -7.68 -3.03 -17.70
CA MET A 49 -6.57 -2.71 -18.60
C MET A 49 -6.99 -2.32 -20.03
N PRO A 50 -8.06 -2.87 -20.64
CA PRO A 50 -8.52 -2.45 -21.95
C PRO A 50 -8.90 -0.97 -22.01
N ASP A 51 -9.60 -0.46 -20.98
CA ASP A 51 -9.95 0.96 -20.90
C ASP A 51 -8.69 1.84 -20.74
N TYR A 52 -7.69 1.35 -20.01
CA TYR A 52 -6.41 2.04 -19.87
C TYR A 52 -5.63 2.08 -21.20
N VAL A 53 -5.62 0.98 -21.95
CA VAL A 53 -5.03 0.92 -23.29
C VAL A 53 -5.72 1.90 -24.25
N ASN A 54 -7.05 1.96 -24.24
CA ASN A 54 -7.83 2.91 -25.04
C ASN A 54 -7.45 4.35 -24.71
N LYS A 55 -7.34 4.68 -23.41
CA LYS A 55 -6.89 6.00 -22.97
C LYS A 55 -5.50 6.36 -23.49
N VAL A 56 -4.55 5.43 -23.45
CA VAL A 56 -3.18 5.64 -23.96
C VAL A 56 -3.18 5.81 -25.48
N ALA A 57 -4.02 5.05 -26.20
CA ALA A 57 -4.18 5.15 -27.64
C ALA A 57 -4.93 6.43 -28.11
N GLY A 58 -5.53 7.18 -27.18
CA GLY A 58 -6.34 8.36 -27.51
C GLY A 58 -7.75 8.03 -28.02
N ILE A 59 -8.21 6.80 -27.77
CA ILE A 59 -9.56 6.35 -28.11
C ILE A 59 -10.51 6.80 -26.99
N ALA A 60 -11.65 7.40 -27.36
CA ALA A 60 -12.68 7.79 -26.41
C ALA A 60 -13.25 6.53 -25.73
N GLY A 61 -13.30 6.53 -24.40
CA GLY A 61 -13.86 5.44 -23.60
C GLY A 61 -14.96 5.94 -22.67
N ASN A 62 -15.65 5.00 -22.03
CA ASN A 62 -16.75 5.29 -21.09
C ASN A 62 -16.26 5.85 -19.74
N TYR A 63 -14.95 5.79 -19.48
CA TYR A 63 -14.34 6.22 -18.23
C TYR A 63 -13.44 7.44 -18.42
N GLU A 64 -13.60 8.41 -17.53
CA GLU A 64 -12.64 9.50 -17.36
C GLU A 64 -11.61 9.13 -16.30
N PHE A 65 -10.34 9.23 -16.68
CA PHE A 65 -9.19 9.02 -15.79
C PHE A 65 -8.49 10.36 -15.55
N PRO A 66 -8.89 11.14 -14.52
CA PRO A 66 -8.36 12.47 -14.28
C PRO A 66 -6.97 12.48 -13.61
N TYR A 67 -6.41 11.29 -13.31
CA TYR A 67 -5.09 11.09 -12.73
C TYR A 67 -4.08 10.69 -13.81
N PRO A 68 -3.17 11.59 -14.22
CA PRO A 68 -2.44 11.43 -15.47
C PRO A 68 -1.18 10.55 -15.44
N ILE A 69 -0.53 10.36 -14.28
CA ILE A 69 0.88 9.90 -14.23
C ILE A 69 1.09 8.56 -14.92
N LEU A 70 0.22 7.58 -14.65
CA LEU A 70 0.31 6.26 -15.26
C LEU A 70 0.19 6.33 -16.80
N PHE A 71 -0.83 7.04 -17.28
CA PHE A 71 -1.14 7.15 -18.71
C PHE A 71 -0.12 7.98 -19.48
N TRP A 72 0.36 9.08 -18.90
CA TRP A 72 1.42 9.89 -19.50
C TRP A 72 2.71 9.08 -19.64
N THR A 73 3.08 8.33 -18.60
CA THR A 73 4.28 7.47 -18.64
C THR A 73 4.15 6.39 -19.73
N ALA A 74 2.99 5.74 -19.83
CA ALA A 74 2.75 4.76 -20.90
C ALA A 74 2.79 5.41 -22.29
N ARG A 75 2.21 6.60 -22.45
CA ARG A 75 2.17 7.32 -23.73
C ARG A 75 3.57 7.69 -24.25
N LEU A 76 4.55 7.93 -23.37
CA LEU A 76 5.94 8.19 -23.75
C LEU A 76 6.58 7.06 -24.56
N SER A 77 6.17 5.80 -24.32
CA SER A 77 6.68 4.63 -25.06
C SER A 77 5.68 4.08 -26.08
N ALA A 78 4.39 4.42 -25.97
CA ALA A 78 3.34 3.90 -26.83
C ALA A 78 3.55 4.16 -28.33
N TRP A 79 4.21 5.26 -28.71
CA TRP A 79 4.52 5.56 -30.12
C TRP A 79 5.56 4.62 -30.74
N LEU A 80 6.39 3.97 -29.92
CA LEU A 80 7.41 3.01 -30.37
C LEU A 80 6.91 1.57 -30.39
N ILE A 81 6.19 1.16 -29.35
CA ILE A 81 5.87 -0.26 -29.09
C ILE A 81 4.37 -0.56 -29.07
N GLY A 82 3.53 0.45 -29.33
CA GLY A 82 2.07 0.35 -29.28
C GLY A 82 1.50 0.49 -27.86
N ALA A 83 0.24 0.93 -27.78
CA ALA A 83 -0.42 1.24 -26.52
C ALA A 83 -0.55 0.03 -25.56
N LYS A 84 -0.82 -1.18 -26.09
CA LYS A 84 -0.94 -2.42 -25.30
C LYS A 84 0.36 -2.75 -24.57
N ALA A 85 1.46 -2.86 -25.30
CA ALA A 85 2.77 -3.17 -24.72
C ALA A 85 3.25 -2.06 -23.76
N ALA A 86 3.07 -0.79 -24.16
CA ALA A 86 3.45 0.35 -23.34
C ALA A 86 2.72 0.39 -22.00
N MET A 87 1.41 0.10 -21.99
CA MET A 87 0.61 0.04 -20.77
C MET A 87 1.08 -1.09 -19.85
N ALA A 88 1.26 -2.31 -20.38
CA ALA A 88 1.73 -3.46 -19.59
C ALA A 88 3.11 -3.22 -18.97
N ILE A 89 4.08 -2.75 -19.77
CA ILE A 89 5.44 -2.45 -19.32
C ILE A 89 5.43 -1.34 -18.27
N THR A 90 4.66 -0.27 -18.48
CA THR A 90 4.58 0.85 -17.54
C THR A 90 4.04 0.41 -16.18
N THR A 91 2.96 -0.38 -16.15
CA THR A 91 2.43 -0.93 -14.90
C THR A 91 3.45 -1.82 -14.19
N ALA A 92 4.15 -2.69 -14.93
CA ALA A 92 5.22 -3.53 -14.38
C ALA A 92 6.38 -2.70 -13.80
N LEU A 93 6.77 -1.61 -14.47
CA LEU A 93 7.82 -0.69 -14.02
C LEU A 93 7.46 0.04 -12.73
N PHE A 94 6.23 0.55 -12.60
CA PHE A 94 5.80 1.15 -11.35
C PHE A 94 5.75 0.13 -10.20
N ASN A 95 5.30 -1.09 -10.49
CA ASN A 95 5.29 -2.14 -9.47
C ASN A 95 6.72 -2.55 -9.06
N LEU A 96 7.65 -2.64 -10.02
CA LEU A 96 9.09 -2.81 -9.74
C LEU A 96 9.63 -1.68 -8.87
N ALA A 97 9.31 -0.42 -9.19
CA ALA A 97 9.73 0.74 -8.41
C ALA A 97 9.22 0.65 -6.96
N ALA A 98 7.98 0.20 -6.76
CA ALA A 98 7.42 0.00 -5.42
C ALA A 98 8.23 -1.02 -4.61
N VAL A 99 8.65 -2.13 -5.22
CA VAL A 99 9.49 -3.15 -4.57
C VAL A 99 10.85 -2.58 -4.17
N VAL A 100 11.51 -1.85 -5.08
CA VAL A 100 12.82 -1.23 -4.82
C VAL A 100 12.75 -0.21 -3.69
N ILE A 101 11.75 0.66 -3.70
CA ILE A 101 11.53 1.68 -2.67
C ILE A 101 11.19 1.01 -1.33
N THR A 102 10.35 -0.03 -1.34
CA THR A 102 10.03 -0.81 -0.13
C THR A 102 11.29 -1.43 0.46
N LYS A 103 12.14 -2.05 -0.36
CA LYS A 103 13.42 -2.61 0.10
C LYS A 103 14.27 -1.55 0.76
N TYR A 104 14.39 -0.36 0.18
CA TYR A 104 15.16 0.73 0.77
C TYR A 104 14.68 1.07 2.18
N TYR A 105 13.37 1.30 2.36
CA TYR A 105 12.83 1.65 3.67
C TYR A 105 12.84 0.47 4.66
N MET A 106 12.54 -0.75 4.21
CA MET A 106 12.58 -1.94 5.07
C MET A 106 14.01 -2.23 5.53
N ASN A 107 15.02 -2.12 4.66
CA ASN A 107 16.42 -2.19 5.07
C ASN A 107 16.76 -1.13 6.12
N ARG A 108 16.34 0.13 5.88
CA ARG A 108 16.58 1.23 6.79
C ARG A 108 16.02 0.95 8.19
N GLU A 109 14.82 0.39 8.29
CA GLU A 109 14.20 0.12 9.59
C GLU A 109 14.73 -1.17 10.24
N ILE A 110 14.91 -2.26 9.49
CA ILE A 110 15.43 -3.53 10.04
C ILE A 110 16.88 -3.35 10.53
N ARG A 111 17.72 -2.61 9.81
CA ARG A 111 19.13 -2.40 10.21
C ARG A 111 19.26 -1.64 11.54
N LYS A 112 18.33 -0.74 11.86
CA LYS A 112 18.27 -0.07 13.17
C LYS A 112 17.97 -1.07 14.28
N VAL A 113 17.06 -2.00 14.04
CA VAL A 113 16.66 -3.02 15.01
C VAL A 113 17.69 -4.14 15.12
N SER A 114 18.41 -4.45 14.04
CA SER A 114 19.34 -5.59 13.98
C SER A 114 20.76 -5.25 14.47
N HIS A 115 21.07 -3.99 14.79
CA HIS A 115 22.44 -3.53 15.05
C HIS A 115 23.41 -4.01 13.95
N TYR A 116 23.00 -3.80 12.68
CA TYR A 116 23.62 -4.45 11.51
C TYR A 116 25.14 -4.27 11.42
N ASP A 117 25.65 -3.09 11.79
CA ASP A 117 27.06 -2.76 11.71
C ASP A 117 27.94 -3.58 12.69
N ASP A 118 27.34 -4.15 13.74
CA ASP A 118 28.02 -4.97 14.74
C ASP A 118 27.98 -6.48 14.41
N LEU A 119 27.27 -6.87 13.35
CA LEU A 119 27.12 -8.26 12.95
C LEU A 119 28.34 -8.77 12.17
N THR A 120 28.63 -10.07 12.32
CA THR A 120 29.60 -10.75 11.45
C THR A 120 29.12 -10.76 10.00
N GLN A 121 30.04 -10.85 9.05
CA GLN A 121 29.73 -10.83 7.61
C GLN A 121 28.66 -11.87 7.21
N GLY A 122 28.73 -13.09 7.76
CA GLY A 122 27.72 -14.13 7.52
C GLY A 122 26.33 -13.76 8.05
N ARG A 123 26.24 -13.11 9.21
CA ARG A 123 24.96 -12.64 9.79
C ARG A 123 24.41 -11.41 9.07
N GLN A 124 25.29 -10.54 8.56
CA GLN A 124 24.90 -9.45 7.66
C GLN A 124 24.26 -10.00 6.38
N ALA A 125 24.89 -11.00 5.75
CA ALA A 125 24.35 -11.66 4.56
C ALA A 125 22.99 -12.31 4.81
N MET A 126 22.84 -13.02 5.93
CA MET A 126 21.56 -13.62 6.33
C MET A 126 20.47 -12.55 6.57
N THR A 127 20.85 -11.41 7.16
CA THR A 127 19.91 -10.30 7.39
C THR A 127 19.48 -9.66 6.07
N ASP A 128 20.40 -9.44 5.13
CA ASP A 128 20.06 -8.90 3.81
C ASP A 128 19.15 -9.87 3.03
N ILE A 129 19.43 -11.19 3.06
CA ILE A 129 18.57 -12.21 2.46
C ILE A 129 17.19 -12.21 3.10
N LEU A 130 17.11 -12.16 4.43
CA LEU A 130 15.83 -12.09 5.15
C LEU A 130 15.02 -10.86 4.75
N VAL A 131 15.64 -9.67 4.68
CA VAL A 131 14.96 -8.45 4.23
C VAL A 131 14.42 -8.64 2.82
N ASN A 132 15.20 -9.21 1.90
CA ASN A 132 14.73 -9.48 0.55
C ASN A 132 13.51 -10.41 0.56
N LEU A 133 13.57 -11.53 1.28
CA LEU A 133 12.44 -12.47 1.39
C LEU A 133 11.19 -11.80 1.98
N LEU A 134 11.34 -10.94 2.99
CA LEU A 134 10.23 -10.19 3.59
C LEU A 134 9.64 -9.15 2.64
N VAL A 135 10.47 -8.46 1.84
CA VAL A 135 10.00 -7.51 0.82
C VAL A 135 9.14 -8.25 -0.21
N PHE A 136 9.62 -9.35 -0.79
CA PHE A 136 8.81 -10.09 -1.77
C PHE A 136 7.60 -10.74 -1.14
N SER A 137 7.72 -11.25 0.09
CA SER A 137 6.58 -11.77 0.84
C SER A 137 5.51 -10.68 1.02
N LEU A 138 5.88 -9.45 1.40
CA LEU A 138 4.93 -8.34 1.55
C LEU A 138 4.12 -8.08 0.28
N PHE A 139 4.73 -8.19 -0.90
CA PHE A 139 4.06 -8.01 -2.20
C PHE A 139 3.24 -9.23 -2.62
N LEU A 140 3.38 -10.34 -1.92
CA LEU A 140 2.64 -11.58 -2.13
C LEU A 140 1.63 -11.88 -1.02
N LEU A 141 1.68 -11.22 0.15
CA LEU A 141 0.72 -11.45 1.23
C LEU A 141 -0.70 -11.07 0.78
N SER A 142 -1.69 -11.88 1.13
CA SER A 142 -3.10 -11.55 0.92
C SER A 142 -3.93 -11.91 2.14
N ASN A 143 -5.24 -11.67 2.11
CA ASN A 143 -6.15 -12.07 3.16
C ASN A 143 -6.24 -13.58 3.35
N LEU A 144 -6.70 -13.99 4.53
CA LEU A 144 -7.01 -15.40 4.80
C LEU A 144 -8.34 -15.76 4.14
N TYR A 145 -8.35 -16.88 3.42
CA TYR A 145 -9.53 -17.47 2.81
C TYR A 145 -9.35 -18.98 2.67
N SER A 146 -10.44 -19.73 2.59
CA SER A 146 -10.37 -21.19 2.43
C SER A 146 -10.36 -21.61 0.95
N PRO A 147 -9.92 -22.84 0.64
CA PRO A 147 -10.03 -23.39 -0.71
C PRO A 147 -11.47 -23.38 -1.26
N LYS A 148 -11.58 -23.55 -2.58
CA LYS A 148 -12.88 -23.57 -3.27
C LYS A 148 -13.77 -24.65 -2.66
N ASN A 149 -15.03 -24.29 -2.39
CA ASN A 149 -16.07 -25.15 -1.80
C ASN A 149 -15.82 -25.61 -0.36
N THR A 150 -14.83 -25.09 0.35
CA THR A 150 -14.54 -25.46 1.75
C THR A 150 -14.64 -24.24 2.66
N ALA A 151 -15.72 -23.46 2.52
CA ALA A 151 -15.94 -22.22 3.26
C ALA A 151 -15.69 -22.41 4.77
N PHE A 152 -14.80 -21.60 5.35
CA PHE A 152 -14.62 -21.52 6.79
C PHE A 152 -15.15 -20.18 7.27
N PHE A 153 -16.05 -20.22 8.27
CA PHE A 153 -16.84 -19.06 8.71
C PHE A 153 -17.59 -18.32 7.58
N GLY A 154 -17.98 -19.04 6.52
CA GLY A 154 -18.68 -18.46 5.36
C GLY A 154 -17.78 -17.70 4.38
N PHE A 155 -16.47 -17.67 4.61
CA PHE A 155 -15.47 -17.13 3.70
C PHE A 155 -14.81 -18.28 2.93
N ASP A 156 -15.15 -18.36 1.64
CA ASP A 156 -14.54 -19.29 0.70
C ASP A 156 -13.63 -18.57 -0.30
N TYR A 157 -13.24 -19.31 -1.33
CA TYR A 157 -12.40 -18.84 -2.42
C TYR A 157 -12.91 -17.57 -3.14
N ALA A 158 -14.20 -17.25 -3.12
CA ALA A 158 -14.75 -16.04 -3.75
C ALA A 158 -14.27 -14.75 -3.04
N TYR A 159 -13.93 -14.83 -1.76
CA TYR A 159 -13.50 -13.67 -0.97
C TYR A 159 -12.01 -13.35 -1.10
N ARG A 160 -11.30 -14.00 -2.02
CA ARG A 160 -9.89 -13.73 -2.35
C ARG A 160 -9.66 -12.31 -2.88
N CYS A 161 -10.69 -11.70 -3.48
CA CYS A 161 -10.61 -10.36 -4.07
C CYS A 161 -11.55 -9.33 -3.45
N MET A 162 -12.77 -9.74 -3.11
CA MET A 162 -13.84 -8.83 -2.69
C MET A 162 -14.39 -9.25 -1.31
N GLY A 163 -14.76 -8.28 -0.49
CA GLY A 163 -15.34 -8.50 0.84
C GLY A 163 -14.30 -8.46 1.96
N ILE A 164 -13.31 -9.36 1.93
CA ILE A 164 -12.19 -9.28 2.89
C ILE A 164 -11.16 -8.22 2.47
N TYR A 165 -10.93 -8.13 1.15
CA TYR A 165 -9.92 -7.29 0.51
C TYR A 165 -8.48 -7.64 0.89
N THR A 166 -7.52 -7.09 0.16
CA THR A 166 -6.11 -7.48 0.24
C THR A 166 -5.18 -6.26 0.16
N PRO A 167 -4.01 -6.30 0.83
CA PRO A 167 -2.97 -5.30 0.60
C PRO A 167 -2.41 -5.32 -0.84
N ASN A 168 -2.61 -6.41 -1.58
CA ASN A 168 -2.05 -6.63 -2.92
C ASN A 168 -3.12 -6.93 -3.99
N PRO A 169 -3.93 -5.93 -4.40
CA PRO A 169 -4.90 -6.10 -5.47
C PRO A 169 -4.22 -6.11 -6.85
N PHE A 170 -3.78 -7.29 -7.29
CA PHE A 170 -3.02 -7.44 -8.55
C PHE A 170 -3.79 -6.98 -9.81
N TRP A 171 -5.12 -6.97 -9.73
CA TRP A 171 -6.02 -6.56 -10.81
C TRP A 171 -6.16 -5.03 -10.97
N ASN A 172 -5.64 -4.23 -10.03
CA ASN A 172 -5.81 -2.77 -10.05
C ASN A 172 -4.51 -2.05 -10.40
N ALA A 173 -4.25 -1.84 -11.70
CA ALA A 173 -3.01 -1.21 -12.18
C ALA A 173 -2.79 0.20 -11.62
N THR A 174 -3.84 1.00 -11.44
CA THR A 174 -3.73 2.37 -10.91
C THR A 174 -3.35 2.41 -9.43
N TYR A 175 -3.84 1.44 -8.63
CA TYR A 175 -3.40 1.23 -7.24
C TYR A 175 -1.92 0.82 -7.19
N LEU A 176 -1.52 -0.14 -8.03
CA LEU A 176 -0.12 -0.58 -8.12
C LEU A 176 0.81 0.56 -8.55
N ALA A 177 0.37 1.38 -9.51
CA ALA A 177 1.11 2.55 -9.98
C ALA A 177 1.30 3.63 -8.90
N THR A 178 0.34 3.75 -7.99
CA THR A 178 0.36 4.73 -6.89
C THR A 178 1.29 4.32 -5.75
N ARG A 179 1.45 3.01 -5.54
CA ARG A 179 2.21 2.41 -4.45
C ARG A 179 3.63 2.96 -4.25
N PRO A 180 4.51 3.11 -5.27
CA PRO A 180 5.87 3.62 -5.04
C PRO A 180 5.87 5.01 -4.40
N PHE A 181 4.97 5.90 -4.84
CA PHE A 181 4.85 7.25 -4.29
C PHE A 181 4.20 7.24 -2.91
N ALA A 182 3.19 6.40 -2.70
CA ALA A 182 2.54 6.24 -1.41
C ALA A 182 3.53 5.75 -0.34
N ILE A 183 4.46 4.84 -0.67
CA ILE A 183 5.49 4.37 0.27
C ILE A 183 6.41 5.50 0.70
N ILE A 184 6.92 6.29 -0.24
CA ILE A 184 7.75 7.47 0.09
C ILE A 184 6.94 8.43 0.97
N CYS A 185 5.70 8.74 0.54
CA CYS A 185 4.80 9.64 1.25
C CYS A 185 4.54 9.15 2.68
N PHE A 186 4.31 7.86 2.90
CA PHE A 186 4.09 7.27 4.23
C PHE A 186 5.27 7.55 5.16
N PHE A 187 6.49 7.19 4.75
CA PHE A 187 7.67 7.36 5.60
C PHE A 187 8.03 8.84 5.81
N GLU A 188 7.93 9.67 4.78
CA GLU A 188 8.20 11.09 4.91
C GLU A 188 7.13 11.81 5.74
N THR A 189 5.86 11.36 5.71
CA THR A 189 4.79 11.90 6.57
C THR A 189 5.14 11.71 8.05
N VAL A 190 5.54 10.50 8.43
CA VAL A 190 5.94 10.22 9.83
C VAL A 190 7.14 11.07 10.24
N LYS A 191 8.10 11.25 9.33
CA LYS A 191 9.28 12.08 9.57
C LYS A 191 8.89 13.55 9.78
N VAL A 192 8.14 14.17 8.87
CA VAL A 192 7.75 15.58 9.01
C VAL A 192 6.88 15.80 10.26
N LEU A 193 5.93 14.89 10.55
CA LEU A 193 5.13 14.95 11.78
C LEU A 193 5.96 14.79 13.06
N SER A 194 7.13 14.15 12.98
CA SER A 194 8.03 13.98 14.12
C SER A 194 8.91 15.19 14.41
N GLU A 195 9.17 16.02 13.40
CA GLU A 195 10.15 17.11 13.42
C GLU A 195 9.50 18.51 13.43
N TYR A 196 8.29 18.66 12.85
CA TYR A 196 7.70 19.97 12.58
C TYR A 196 7.51 20.87 13.81
N GLN A 197 7.29 20.29 15.00
CA GLN A 197 7.07 21.09 16.22
C GLN A 197 8.32 21.81 16.71
N LYS A 198 9.52 21.28 16.45
CA LYS A 198 10.78 21.80 17.01
C LYS A 198 11.49 22.74 16.04
N ASP A 199 11.73 22.27 14.82
CA ASP A 199 12.48 22.99 13.81
C ASP A 199 11.88 22.73 12.42
N PHE A 200 10.92 23.58 12.02
CA PHE A 200 10.29 23.45 10.72
C PHE A 200 11.24 23.92 9.62
N GLN A 201 11.59 23.00 8.72
CA GLN A 201 12.43 23.30 7.57
C GLN A 201 11.73 22.89 6.27
N TRP A 202 11.53 23.85 5.38
CA TRP A 202 10.91 23.62 4.06
C TRP A 202 11.60 22.51 3.26
N LYS A 203 12.94 22.47 3.31
CA LYS A 203 13.75 21.45 2.62
C LYS A 203 13.38 20.03 3.05
N ASN A 204 13.02 19.83 4.32
CA ASN A 204 12.65 18.52 4.85
C ASN A 204 11.24 18.09 4.39
N CYS A 205 10.42 19.03 3.91
CA CYS A 205 9.07 18.75 3.44
C CYS A 205 8.98 18.52 1.92
N VAL A 206 10.05 18.80 1.15
CA VAL A 206 10.03 18.67 -0.32
C VAL A 206 9.68 17.26 -0.76
N LEU A 207 10.35 16.25 -0.20
CA LEU A 207 10.11 14.86 -0.58
C LEU A 207 8.70 14.41 -0.18
N PHE A 208 8.19 14.85 0.97
CA PHE A 208 6.80 14.65 1.38
C PHE A 208 5.82 15.29 0.39
N ALA A 209 5.98 16.58 0.08
CA ALA A 209 5.07 17.32 -0.80
C ALA A 209 5.04 16.74 -2.22
N VAL A 210 6.21 16.41 -2.78
CA VAL A 210 6.33 15.82 -4.13
C VAL A 210 5.75 14.41 -4.15
N SER A 211 6.06 13.56 -3.17
CA SER A 211 5.50 12.21 -3.13
C SER A 211 3.99 12.19 -2.91
N LEU A 212 3.46 13.11 -2.09
CA LEU A 212 2.02 13.30 -1.91
C LEU A 212 1.35 13.73 -3.23
N LEU A 213 1.91 14.71 -3.94
CA LEU A 213 1.40 15.16 -5.23
C LEU A 213 1.43 14.05 -6.28
N LEU A 214 2.55 13.33 -6.41
CA LEU A 214 2.67 12.22 -7.36
C LEU A 214 1.71 11.08 -7.04
N THR A 215 1.49 10.79 -5.76
CA THR A 215 0.45 9.85 -5.33
C THR A 215 -0.91 10.31 -5.84
N THR A 216 -1.31 11.56 -5.57
CA THR A 216 -2.59 12.13 -6.00
C THR A 216 -2.76 12.10 -7.51
N MET A 217 -1.74 12.51 -8.25
CA MET A 217 -1.76 12.53 -9.72
C MET A 217 -1.70 11.14 -10.35
N THR A 218 -1.39 10.09 -9.58
CA THR A 218 -1.45 8.69 -10.05
C THR A 218 -2.77 8.03 -9.71
N LYS A 219 -3.23 8.17 -8.46
CA LYS A 219 -4.59 7.85 -7.99
C LYS A 219 -4.81 8.51 -6.62
N PRO A 220 -5.89 9.26 -6.40
CA PRO A 220 -6.10 9.98 -5.15
C PRO A 220 -6.45 9.08 -3.95
N SER A 221 -6.56 7.77 -4.12
CA SER A 221 -7.00 6.81 -3.08
C SER A 221 -6.23 6.92 -1.76
N TYR A 222 -4.90 7.03 -1.82
CA TYR A 222 -4.09 7.19 -0.61
C TYR A 222 -4.16 8.61 -0.06
N THR A 223 -4.20 9.62 -0.93
CA THR A 223 -4.32 11.03 -0.55
C THR A 223 -5.60 11.29 0.26
N MET A 224 -6.72 10.71 -0.18
CA MET A 224 -8.01 10.80 0.50
C MET A 224 -7.93 10.33 1.95
N VAL A 225 -7.04 9.38 2.28
CA VAL A 225 -6.85 8.88 3.64
C VAL A 225 -5.82 9.70 4.41
N VAL A 226 -4.64 9.92 3.83
CA VAL A 226 -3.50 10.49 4.57
C VAL A 226 -3.69 11.97 4.87
N VAL A 227 -4.35 12.74 4.00
CA VAL A 227 -4.54 14.19 4.18
C VAL A 227 -5.47 14.49 5.37
N PRO A 228 -6.69 13.90 5.47
CA PRO A 228 -7.53 14.06 6.65
C PRO A 228 -6.85 13.57 7.93
N LEU A 229 -6.08 12.48 7.86
CA LEU A 229 -5.34 11.97 9.02
C LEU A 229 -4.28 12.96 9.49
N ILE A 230 -3.50 13.55 8.58
CA ILE A 230 -2.53 14.61 8.92
C ILE A 230 -3.26 15.79 9.56
N GLY A 231 -4.38 16.25 8.97
CA GLY A 231 -5.19 17.32 9.53
C GLY A 231 -5.65 17.04 10.96
N LEU A 232 -6.15 15.84 11.23
CA LEU A 232 -6.58 15.41 12.56
C LEU A 232 -5.40 15.37 13.56
N ILE A 233 -4.26 14.80 13.16
CA ILE A 233 -3.06 14.75 14.00
C ILE A 233 -2.57 16.16 14.34
N LEU A 234 -2.49 17.05 13.36
CA LEU A 234 -2.08 18.44 13.56
C LEU A 234 -3.05 19.18 14.48
N LEU A 235 -4.37 19.00 14.30
CA LEU A 235 -5.38 19.60 15.17
C LEU A 235 -5.21 19.15 16.63
N ILE A 236 -5.09 17.84 16.87
CA ILE A 236 -4.87 17.29 18.22
C ILE A 236 -3.57 17.85 18.81
N GLN A 237 -2.49 17.89 18.04
CA GLN A 237 -1.20 18.40 18.50
C GLN A 237 -1.22 19.90 18.77
N LEU A 238 -1.99 20.68 18.02
CA LEU A 238 -2.21 22.11 18.29
C LEU A 238 -2.95 22.34 19.60
N ILE A 239 -4.00 21.54 19.86
CA ILE A 239 -4.74 21.58 21.13
C ILE A 239 -3.81 21.23 22.30
N VAL A 240 -3.07 20.12 22.20
CA VAL A 240 -2.14 19.66 23.24
C VAL A 240 -0.99 20.65 23.46
N SER A 241 -0.46 21.26 22.40
CA SER A 241 0.61 22.26 22.50
C SER A 241 0.10 23.66 22.87
N ARG A 242 -1.21 23.84 23.09
CA ARG A 242 -1.85 25.14 23.35
C ARG A 242 -1.50 26.20 22.31
N GLY A 243 -1.49 25.81 21.03
CA GLY A 243 -1.21 26.69 19.90
C GLY A 243 0.27 27.04 19.67
N LYS A 244 1.21 26.58 20.51
CA LYS A 244 2.65 26.90 20.38
C LYS A 244 3.25 26.49 19.02
N SER A 245 2.68 25.47 18.38
CA SER A 245 3.13 24.96 17.08
C SER A 245 2.28 25.43 15.89
N PHE A 246 1.39 26.42 16.06
CA PHE A 246 0.46 26.88 15.02
C PHE A 246 1.14 27.26 13.71
N ARG A 247 2.17 28.10 13.79
CA ARG A 247 2.93 28.54 12.60
C ARG A 247 3.49 27.34 11.83
N ASN A 248 4.10 26.38 12.52
CA ASN A 248 4.73 25.24 11.88
C ASN A 248 3.69 24.27 11.30
N ALA A 249 2.56 24.08 11.99
CA ALA A 249 1.44 23.30 11.46
C ALA A 249 0.85 23.95 10.20
N PHE A 250 0.67 25.28 10.21
CA PHE A 250 0.23 26.04 9.04
C PHE A 250 1.22 25.91 7.87
N CYS A 251 2.52 26.07 8.12
CA CYS A 251 3.54 25.88 7.09
C CYS A 251 3.54 24.45 6.52
N LEU A 252 3.30 23.42 7.34
CA LEU A 252 3.15 22.06 6.84
C LEU A 252 1.91 21.92 5.93
N CYS A 253 0.76 22.49 6.30
CA CYS A 253 -0.42 22.51 5.45
C CYS A 253 -0.16 23.21 4.09
N VAL A 254 0.64 24.29 4.07
CA VAL A 254 1.03 24.99 2.83
C VAL A 254 1.75 24.06 1.85
N THR A 255 2.55 23.11 2.35
CA THR A 255 3.23 22.12 1.48
C THR A 255 2.27 21.19 0.74
N MET A 256 1.02 21.09 1.21
CA MET A 256 -0.02 20.23 0.64
C MET A 256 -0.92 20.98 -0.36
N ILE A 257 -0.74 22.28 -0.56
CA ILE A 257 -1.54 23.10 -1.50
C ILE A 257 -1.48 22.56 -2.93
N PRO A 258 -0.31 22.20 -3.51
CA PRO A 258 -0.27 21.63 -4.87
C PRO A 258 -1.13 20.37 -5.01
N THR A 259 -1.11 19.50 -4.00
CA THR A 259 -1.98 18.33 -3.93
C THR A 259 -3.45 18.72 -3.85
N GLY A 260 -3.80 19.72 -3.05
CA GLY A 260 -5.17 20.23 -2.94
C GLY A 260 -5.70 20.73 -4.29
N ILE A 261 -4.88 21.49 -5.04
CA ILE A 261 -5.22 21.96 -6.39
C ILE A 261 -5.42 20.77 -7.34
N ALA A 262 -4.53 19.77 -7.30
CA ALA A 262 -4.67 18.56 -8.11
C ALA A 262 -5.96 17.78 -7.80
N LEU A 263 -6.33 17.65 -6.51
CA LEU A 263 -7.60 17.03 -6.12
C LEU A 263 -8.81 17.81 -6.63
N LEU A 264 -8.82 19.14 -6.49
CA LEU A 264 -9.92 19.97 -6.99
C LEU A 264 -10.09 19.82 -8.50
N TYR A 265 -8.99 19.78 -9.26
CA TYR A 265 -9.03 19.46 -10.69
C TYR A 265 -9.63 18.08 -10.95
N GLN A 266 -9.17 17.05 -10.24
CA GLN A 266 -9.61 15.67 -10.44
C GLN A 266 -11.08 15.40 -10.09
N PHE A 267 -11.57 16.06 -9.04
CA PHE A 267 -12.94 15.89 -8.56
C PHE A 267 -13.92 16.90 -9.16
N SER A 268 -13.46 17.87 -9.96
CA SER A 268 -14.31 18.89 -10.59
C SER A 268 -15.52 18.29 -11.33
N GLY A 269 -15.32 17.21 -12.10
CA GLY A 269 -16.40 16.48 -12.78
C GLY A 269 -17.24 15.54 -11.90
N ILE A 270 -16.81 15.25 -10.66
CA ILE A 270 -17.65 14.53 -9.68
C ILE A 270 -18.64 15.50 -9.03
N PHE A 271 -18.24 16.76 -8.87
CA PHE A 271 -19.06 17.83 -8.27
C PHE A 271 -20.15 18.40 -9.20
N THR A 272 -20.12 18.10 -10.51
CA THR A 272 -21.15 18.55 -11.47
C THR A 272 -22.47 17.77 -11.35
N GLY A 273 -22.52 16.70 -10.54
CA GLY A 273 -23.74 15.95 -10.20
C GLY A 273 -24.28 15.03 -11.29
N THR A 274 -23.79 15.16 -12.53
CA THR A 274 -24.08 14.27 -13.65
C THR A 274 -22.82 14.00 -14.47
N ASN A 275 -22.60 12.75 -14.89
CA ASN A 275 -21.51 12.40 -15.82
C ASN A 275 -21.87 12.77 -17.27
N ALA A 276 -20.95 12.57 -18.21
CA ALA A 276 -21.16 12.78 -19.64
C ALA A 276 -22.34 11.98 -20.25
N MET A 277 -22.82 10.95 -19.54
CA MET A 277 -23.99 10.13 -19.92
C MET A 277 -25.27 10.50 -19.17
N GLY A 278 -25.26 11.55 -18.32
CA GLY A 278 -26.44 12.01 -17.56
C GLY A 278 -26.76 11.21 -16.30
N GLU A 279 -25.86 10.34 -15.82
CA GLU A 279 -26.05 9.54 -14.60
C GLU A 279 -25.63 10.30 -13.34
N GLU A 280 -26.31 10.05 -12.21
CA GLU A 280 -26.00 10.69 -10.93
C GLU A 280 -24.54 10.40 -10.50
N THR A 281 -23.76 11.47 -10.34
CA THR A 281 -22.40 11.42 -9.78
C THR A 281 -22.34 12.13 -8.44
N GLY A 282 -21.42 11.70 -7.58
CA GLY A 282 -21.16 12.38 -6.32
C GLY A 282 -20.72 11.43 -5.22
N ILE A 283 -20.40 11.99 -4.06
CA ILE A 283 -20.07 11.25 -2.84
C ILE A 283 -21.31 11.27 -1.93
N ALA A 284 -21.70 10.12 -1.44
CA ALA A 284 -22.77 9.94 -0.47
C ALA A 284 -22.26 9.36 0.85
N ILE A 285 -23.06 9.54 1.90
CA ILE A 285 -22.81 9.00 3.24
C ILE A 285 -23.77 7.84 3.48
N GLY A 286 -23.25 6.71 3.93
CA GLY A 286 -24.04 5.54 4.31
C GLY A 286 -23.19 4.50 5.01
N PHE A 287 -23.54 4.20 6.26
CA PHE A 287 -22.77 3.26 7.07
C PHE A 287 -22.76 1.85 6.45
N ALA A 288 -21.56 1.32 6.21
CA ALA A 288 -21.28 0.02 5.63
C ALA A 288 -21.97 -0.28 4.29
N LYS A 289 -22.54 0.74 3.62
CA LYS A 289 -23.46 0.58 2.49
C LYS A 289 -22.88 -0.20 1.32
N VAL A 290 -21.61 0.04 0.99
CA VAL A 290 -20.91 -0.65 -0.09
C VAL A 290 -20.33 -1.98 0.39
N TRP A 291 -19.66 -1.98 1.54
CA TRP A 291 -19.00 -3.18 2.07
C TRP A 291 -19.98 -4.33 2.32
N SER A 292 -21.22 -4.05 2.73
CA SER A 292 -22.27 -5.05 2.93
C SER A 292 -22.66 -5.81 1.67
N ASN A 293 -22.38 -5.29 0.46
CA ASN A 293 -22.64 -6.03 -0.78
C ASN A 293 -21.61 -7.13 -1.04
N TYR A 294 -20.42 -7.02 -0.43
CA TYR A 294 -19.31 -7.97 -0.64
C TYR A 294 -19.03 -8.86 0.56
N SER A 295 -19.55 -8.50 1.74
CA SER A 295 -19.25 -9.23 2.98
C SER A 295 -20.48 -9.31 3.88
N LYS A 296 -20.87 -10.54 4.21
CA LYS A 296 -21.95 -10.82 5.17
C LYS A 296 -21.57 -10.45 6.62
N SER A 297 -20.27 -10.46 6.95
CA SER A 297 -19.75 -10.07 8.26
C SER A 297 -18.51 -9.21 8.13
N ILE A 298 -18.68 -7.89 8.18
CA ILE A 298 -17.58 -6.93 8.09
C ILE A 298 -16.55 -7.10 9.22
N PRO A 299 -16.93 -7.31 10.49
CA PRO A 299 -15.94 -7.55 11.55
C PRO A 299 -15.08 -8.77 11.28
N LEU A 300 -15.68 -9.86 10.80
CA LEU A 300 -14.94 -11.07 10.48
C LEU A 300 -14.06 -10.88 9.25
N SER A 301 -14.52 -10.16 8.23
CA SER A 301 -13.69 -9.73 7.09
C SER A 301 -12.45 -8.99 7.56
N ILE A 302 -12.59 -8.02 8.48
CA ILE A 302 -11.45 -7.31 9.05
C ILE A 302 -10.48 -8.28 9.75
N ILE A 303 -10.99 -9.23 10.55
CA ILE A 303 -10.15 -10.23 11.21
C ILE A 303 -9.42 -11.10 10.18
N MET A 304 -10.09 -11.56 9.13
CA MET A 304 -9.47 -12.39 8.08
C MET A 304 -8.46 -11.63 7.22
N GLY A 305 -8.67 -10.34 7.00
CA GLY A 305 -7.74 -9.47 6.27
C GLY A 305 -6.52 -9.09 7.11
N MET A 306 -6.68 -8.95 8.43
CA MET A 306 -5.70 -8.34 9.32
C MET A 306 -5.23 -9.28 10.45
N ALA A 307 -5.46 -10.59 10.36
CA ALA A 307 -5.17 -11.56 11.42
C ALA A 307 -3.72 -11.46 11.91
N LEU A 308 -2.74 -11.47 10.98
CA LEU A 308 -1.33 -11.32 11.34
C LEU A 308 -1.04 -9.98 12.05
N PRO A 309 -1.33 -8.80 11.46
CA PRO A 309 -1.11 -7.53 12.15
C PRO A 309 -1.80 -7.40 13.51
N ILE A 310 -3.06 -7.84 13.63
CA ILE A 310 -3.82 -7.78 14.88
C ILE A 310 -3.12 -8.64 15.93
N GLY A 311 -2.74 -9.88 15.58
CA GLY A 311 -2.02 -10.78 16.48
C GLY A 311 -0.71 -10.18 16.97
N VAL A 312 0.12 -9.68 16.05
CA VAL A 312 1.41 -9.05 16.38
C VAL A 312 1.21 -7.80 17.24
N LEU A 313 0.22 -6.96 16.96
CA LEU A 313 -0.11 -5.80 17.79
C LEU A 313 -0.48 -6.24 19.21
N LEU A 314 -1.42 -7.18 19.37
CA LEU A 314 -1.90 -7.63 20.68
C LEU A 314 -0.76 -8.24 21.52
N LEU A 315 0.06 -9.10 20.91
CA LEU A 315 1.21 -9.71 21.59
C LEU A 315 2.22 -8.65 22.04
N ASN A 316 2.53 -7.67 21.19
CA ASN A 316 3.44 -6.59 21.56
C ASN A 316 2.85 -5.65 22.62
N LEU A 317 1.54 -5.40 22.63
CA LEU A 317 0.89 -4.62 23.68
C LEU A 317 0.98 -5.31 25.05
N VAL A 318 0.88 -6.65 25.08
CA VAL A 318 0.98 -7.44 26.32
C VAL A 318 2.43 -7.59 26.78
N PHE A 319 3.34 -7.94 25.86
CA PHE A 319 4.69 -8.40 26.22
C PHE A 319 5.81 -7.40 25.97
N ASP A 320 5.56 -6.30 25.25
CA ASP A 320 6.56 -5.30 24.85
C ASP A 320 5.98 -3.88 24.66
N PHE A 321 5.10 -3.48 25.59
CA PHE A 321 4.36 -2.22 25.52
C PHE A 321 5.27 -0.98 25.33
N LYS A 322 6.40 -0.95 26.03
CA LYS A 322 7.32 0.20 26.04
C LYS A 322 7.89 0.47 24.65
N ASN A 323 8.34 -0.55 23.95
CA ASN A 323 8.96 -0.38 22.64
C ASN A 323 7.91 -0.22 21.53
N ILE A 324 6.76 -0.89 21.62
CA ILE A 324 5.72 -0.72 20.60
C ILE A 324 5.06 0.66 20.68
N LYS A 325 4.88 1.22 21.89
CA LYS A 325 4.34 2.56 22.10
C LYS A 325 5.22 3.67 21.50
N SER A 326 6.54 3.48 21.46
CA SER A 326 7.47 4.47 20.92
C SER A 326 7.64 4.38 19.40
N ASN A 327 7.15 3.31 18.76
CA ASN A 327 7.27 3.10 17.32
C ASN A 327 6.25 3.95 16.53
N ARG A 328 6.66 5.17 16.17
CA ARG A 328 5.81 6.14 15.45
C ARG A 328 5.36 5.64 14.07
N TYR A 329 6.21 4.93 13.35
CA TYR A 329 5.86 4.37 12.03
C TYR A 329 4.77 3.31 12.15
N TYR A 330 4.86 2.43 13.15
CA TYR A 330 3.85 1.40 13.39
C TYR A 330 2.49 1.99 13.75
N TRP A 331 2.45 2.96 14.67
CA TRP A 331 1.20 3.62 15.03
C TRP A 331 0.62 4.45 13.89
N PHE A 332 1.46 5.12 13.11
CA PHE A 332 0.98 5.84 11.93
C PHE A 332 0.38 4.89 10.88
N ALA A 333 0.95 3.70 10.67
CA ALA A 333 0.34 2.67 9.82
C ALA A 333 -1.06 2.28 10.30
N TRP A 334 -1.22 2.01 11.60
CA TRP A 334 -2.52 1.70 12.19
C TRP A 334 -3.52 2.86 12.06
N LEU A 335 -3.11 4.09 12.33
CA LEU A 335 -3.97 5.26 12.16
C LEU A 335 -4.39 5.45 10.69
N ASN A 336 -3.49 5.17 9.74
CA ASN A 336 -3.77 5.23 8.31
C ASN A 336 -4.81 4.18 7.92
N TYR A 337 -4.63 2.94 8.36
CA TYR A 337 -5.59 1.86 8.20
C TYR A 337 -6.96 2.18 8.82
N LEU A 338 -6.99 2.71 10.05
CA LEU A 338 -8.24 3.07 10.73
C LEU A 338 -8.96 4.21 10.01
N MET A 339 -8.25 5.24 9.56
CA MET A 339 -8.83 6.32 8.76
C MET A 339 -9.41 5.77 7.45
N GLY A 340 -8.66 4.94 6.72
CA GLY A 340 -9.16 4.28 5.51
C GLY A 340 -10.39 3.39 5.76
N THR A 341 -10.41 2.67 6.88
CA THR A 341 -11.55 1.85 7.32
C THR A 341 -12.78 2.71 7.59
N VAL A 342 -12.62 3.80 8.35
CA VAL A 342 -13.72 4.74 8.65
C VAL A 342 -14.26 5.36 7.36
N MET A 343 -13.37 5.79 6.46
CA MET A 343 -13.80 6.35 5.17
C MET A 343 -14.56 5.33 4.34
N PHE A 344 -14.11 4.08 4.28
CA PHE A 344 -14.81 3.03 3.54
C PHE A 344 -16.14 2.62 4.18
N LEU A 345 -16.25 2.69 5.51
CA LEU A 345 -17.50 2.46 6.22
C LEU A 345 -18.51 3.58 6.00
N ILE A 346 -18.08 4.83 5.80
CA ILE A 346 -18.99 5.98 5.82
C ILE A 346 -19.30 6.50 4.40
N PHE A 347 -18.31 6.54 3.51
CA PHE A 347 -18.43 7.20 2.21
C PHE A 347 -18.49 6.22 1.05
N TYR A 348 -19.26 6.58 0.04
CA TYR A 348 -19.32 5.86 -1.24
C TYR A 348 -19.60 6.79 -2.41
N GLU A 349 -19.20 6.39 -3.61
CA GLU A 349 -19.60 7.08 -4.84
C GLU A 349 -20.99 6.64 -5.27
N LYS A 350 -21.82 7.60 -5.70
CA LYS A 350 -23.16 7.36 -6.23
C LYS A 350 -23.14 6.78 -7.65
N GLY A 351 -24.31 6.35 -8.12
CA GLY A 351 -24.51 5.84 -9.46
C GLY A 351 -23.84 4.49 -9.71
N PHE A 352 -23.50 4.21 -10.96
CA PHE A 352 -22.89 2.95 -11.38
C PHE A 352 -21.56 2.65 -10.64
N ARG A 353 -20.87 3.68 -10.17
CA ARG A 353 -19.58 3.56 -9.48
C ARG A 353 -19.67 3.07 -8.04
N MET A 354 -20.87 2.97 -7.47
CA MET A 354 -21.07 2.46 -6.11
C MET A 354 -20.41 1.09 -5.92
N MET A 355 -20.56 0.20 -6.91
CA MET A 355 -20.03 -1.17 -6.89
C MET A 355 -18.56 -1.27 -7.36
N HIS A 356 -17.88 -0.14 -7.60
CA HIS A 356 -16.41 -0.15 -7.74
C HIS A 356 -15.71 0.02 -6.39
N ALA A 357 -16.47 0.29 -5.31
CA ALA A 357 -15.96 0.40 -3.96
C ALA A 357 -14.73 1.30 -3.83
N ASN A 358 -14.72 2.46 -4.47
CA ASN A 358 -13.52 3.29 -4.61
C ASN A 358 -12.90 3.77 -3.28
N PHE A 359 -13.68 3.87 -2.21
CA PHE A 359 -13.16 4.16 -0.87
C PHE A 359 -12.40 2.97 -0.23
N SER A 360 -12.60 1.74 -0.72
CA SER A 360 -11.84 0.56 -0.28
C SER A 360 -10.36 0.60 -0.68
N TRP A 361 -9.99 1.33 -1.75
CA TRP A 361 -8.59 1.46 -2.17
C TRP A 361 -7.73 2.15 -1.10
N GLY A 362 -8.30 3.14 -0.39
CA GLY A 362 -7.64 3.78 0.75
C GLY A 362 -7.45 2.82 1.93
N TYR A 363 -8.46 2.00 2.20
CA TYR A 363 -8.40 0.90 3.18
C TYR A 363 -7.28 -0.10 2.85
N MET A 364 -7.17 -0.57 1.60
CA MET A 364 -6.12 -1.50 1.16
C MET A 364 -4.71 -0.91 1.26
N HIS A 365 -4.52 0.39 0.95
CA HIS A 365 -3.23 1.06 1.21
C HIS A 365 -2.89 1.02 2.70
N GLY A 366 -3.87 1.28 3.57
CA GLY A 366 -3.74 1.13 5.01
C GLY A 366 -3.32 -0.29 5.42
N MET A 367 -3.96 -1.32 4.86
CA MET A 367 -3.56 -2.72 5.08
C MET A 367 -2.09 -2.92 4.70
N PHE A 368 -1.67 -2.48 3.51
CA PHE A 368 -0.29 -2.64 3.02
C PHE A 368 0.73 -2.03 4.00
N PHE A 369 0.50 -0.82 4.51
CA PHE A 369 1.42 -0.18 5.45
C PHE A 369 1.43 -0.85 6.82
N VAL A 370 0.28 -1.35 7.29
CA VAL A 370 0.23 -2.11 8.52
C VAL A 370 1.02 -3.41 8.38
N PHE A 371 0.79 -4.18 7.30
CA PHE A 371 1.58 -5.40 7.02
C PHE A 371 3.09 -5.09 6.91
N LEU A 372 3.48 -4.03 6.19
CA LEU A 372 4.87 -3.60 6.08
C LEU A 372 5.52 -3.42 7.45
N MET A 373 4.88 -2.65 8.33
CA MET A 373 5.41 -2.36 9.65
C MET A 373 5.29 -3.56 10.60
N THR A 374 4.27 -4.40 10.45
CA THR A 374 4.13 -5.68 11.16
C THR A 374 5.31 -6.61 10.87
N LEU A 375 5.74 -6.76 9.61
CA LEU A 375 6.91 -7.59 9.28
C LEU A 375 8.19 -7.07 9.96
N ILE A 376 8.38 -5.76 10.03
CA ILE A 376 9.52 -5.15 10.74
C ILE A 376 9.45 -5.45 12.25
N VAL A 377 8.27 -5.37 12.86
CA VAL A 377 8.05 -5.72 14.27
C VAL A 377 8.26 -7.21 14.51
N MET A 378 7.82 -8.08 13.60
CA MET A 378 8.05 -9.53 13.70
C MET A 378 9.54 -9.89 13.69
N VAL A 379 10.36 -9.23 12.86
CA VAL A 379 11.82 -9.46 12.87
C VAL A 379 12.42 -9.12 14.24
N ARG A 380 11.94 -8.05 14.88
CA ARG A 380 12.32 -7.72 16.25
C ARG A 380 11.87 -8.81 17.23
N ASN A 381 10.60 -9.22 17.16
CA ASN A 381 10.03 -10.25 18.03
C ASN A 381 10.82 -11.56 17.91
N ILE A 382 11.11 -12.02 16.69
CA ILE A 382 11.96 -13.18 16.44
C ILE A 382 13.30 -12.99 17.16
N ARG A 383 13.98 -11.87 16.98
CA ARG A 383 15.30 -11.67 17.61
C ARG A 383 15.24 -11.68 19.13
N GLU A 384 14.29 -10.96 19.72
CA GLU A 384 14.23 -10.71 21.16
C GLU A 384 13.58 -11.88 21.93
N TRP A 385 12.58 -12.53 21.33
CA TRP A 385 11.75 -13.51 22.03
C TRP A 385 12.18 -14.95 21.77
N TRP A 386 13.01 -15.23 20.74
CA TRP A 386 13.42 -16.59 20.37
C TRP A 386 14.14 -17.38 21.46
N LYS A 387 14.93 -16.69 22.30
CA LYS A 387 15.66 -17.30 23.43
C LYS A 387 14.87 -17.28 24.75
N SER A 388 13.58 -16.95 24.70
CA SER A 388 12.72 -16.86 25.86
C SER A 388 11.51 -17.77 25.70
N TRP A 389 10.74 -17.96 26.78
CA TRP A 389 9.48 -18.71 26.73
C TRP A 389 8.46 -18.13 25.73
N LYS A 390 8.60 -16.85 25.35
CA LYS A 390 7.75 -16.16 24.36
C LYS A 390 7.95 -16.68 22.93
N VAL A 391 8.91 -17.58 22.67
CA VAL A 391 9.13 -18.21 21.36
C VAL A 391 7.86 -18.88 20.80
N ILE A 392 6.97 -19.37 21.65
CA ILE A 392 5.67 -19.94 21.23
C ILE A 392 4.82 -18.93 20.43
N PHE A 393 4.88 -17.66 20.80
CA PHE A 393 4.14 -16.59 20.11
C PHE A 393 4.81 -16.23 18.80
N VAL A 394 6.13 -16.24 18.74
CA VAL A 394 6.89 -16.07 17.49
C VAL A 394 6.54 -17.16 16.49
N VAL A 395 6.47 -18.42 16.93
CA VAL A 395 6.04 -19.54 16.08
C VAL A 395 4.61 -19.32 15.57
N GLY A 396 3.71 -18.85 16.43
CA GLY A 396 2.36 -18.46 16.04
C GLY A 396 2.33 -17.34 14.99
N GLU A 397 3.10 -16.27 15.19
CA GLU A 397 3.22 -15.16 14.23
C GLU A 397 3.73 -15.67 12.86
N ILE A 398 4.76 -16.53 12.85
CA ILE A 398 5.30 -17.14 11.63
C ILE A 398 4.24 -18.03 10.94
N ALA A 399 3.50 -18.83 11.70
CA ALA A 399 2.46 -19.70 11.14
C ALA A 399 1.35 -18.89 10.45
N VAL A 400 0.85 -17.83 11.09
CA VAL A 400 -0.18 -16.96 10.51
C VAL A 400 0.39 -16.19 9.31
N PHE A 401 1.64 -15.72 9.37
CA PHE A 401 2.33 -15.12 8.23
C PHE A 401 2.43 -16.07 7.04
N CYS A 402 2.88 -17.32 7.25
CA CYS A 402 2.95 -18.32 6.21
C CYS A 402 1.57 -18.59 5.59
N TYR A 403 0.50 -18.57 6.40
CA TYR A 403 -0.84 -18.78 5.87
C TYR A 403 -1.30 -17.62 4.97
N HIS A 404 -1.12 -16.36 5.40
CA HIS A 404 -1.36 -15.20 4.54
C HIS A 404 -0.52 -15.24 3.24
N LEU A 405 0.72 -15.74 3.32
CA LEU A 405 1.60 -15.86 2.17
C LEU A 405 1.11 -16.94 1.20
N VAL A 406 0.70 -18.12 1.71
CA VAL A 406 0.12 -19.19 0.89
C VAL A 406 -1.16 -18.71 0.20
N CYS A 407 -2.06 -18.04 0.93
CA CYS A 407 -3.27 -17.44 0.35
C CYS A 407 -2.89 -16.44 -0.75
N GLY A 408 -1.94 -15.55 -0.53
CA GLY A 408 -1.61 -14.56 -1.54
C GLY A 408 -0.79 -15.07 -2.73
N VAL A 409 0.05 -16.10 -2.57
CA VAL A 409 0.66 -16.83 -3.69
C VAL A 409 -0.40 -17.55 -4.51
N ASN A 410 -1.33 -18.25 -3.86
CA ASN A 410 -2.45 -18.90 -4.55
C ASN A 410 -3.30 -17.88 -5.30
N PHE A 411 -3.47 -16.69 -4.73
CA PHE A 411 -4.19 -15.60 -5.36
C PHE A 411 -3.48 -15.08 -6.63
N LEU A 412 -2.17 -14.82 -6.56
CA LEU A 412 -1.39 -14.42 -7.74
C LEU A 412 -1.37 -15.52 -8.81
N MET A 413 -1.20 -16.78 -8.42
CA MET A 413 -1.22 -17.91 -9.36
C MET A 413 -2.56 -17.98 -10.09
N TYR A 414 -3.66 -17.77 -9.38
CA TYR A 414 -4.98 -17.74 -9.98
C TYR A 414 -5.13 -16.64 -11.03
N ALA A 415 -4.59 -15.44 -10.76
CA ALA A 415 -4.52 -14.33 -11.72
C ALA A 415 -3.70 -14.69 -12.96
N VAL A 416 -2.50 -15.22 -12.75
CA VAL A 416 -1.55 -15.59 -13.82
C VAL A 416 -2.09 -16.72 -14.71
N LEU A 417 -2.98 -17.57 -14.19
CA LEU A 417 -3.65 -18.61 -14.96
C LEU A 417 -4.84 -18.11 -15.80
N GLY A 418 -5.11 -16.80 -15.81
CA GLY A 418 -6.20 -16.23 -16.60
C GLY A 418 -7.56 -16.62 -16.06
N ASN A 419 -7.71 -16.64 -14.74
CA ASN A 419 -9.01 -16.79 -14.13
C ASN A 419 -9.54 -15.42 -13.68
N ASP A 420 -10.86 -15.26 -13.72
CA ASP A 420 -11.49 -14.00 -13.34
C ASP A 420 -11.26 -13.65 -11.86
N LEU A 421 -10.58 -12.53 -11.65
CA LEU A 421 -10.26 -11.98 -10.34
C LEU A 421 -11.40 -11.14 -9.78
N ALA A 422 -12.28 -10.61 -10.61
CA ALA A 422 -13.28 -9.67 -10.16
C ALA A 422 -14.57 -10.35 -9.69
N GLY A 423 -14.75 -11.65 -9.99
CA GLY A 423 -15.99 -12.35 -9.69
C GLY A 423 -17.16 -11.77 -10.48
N PHE A 424 -16.91 -11.34 -11.71
CA PHE A 424 -17.91 -10.84 -12.65
C PHE A 424 -18.46 -11.97 -13.52
#